data_AF-A0A1C5W8G9-F1
#
_entry.id   AF-A0A1C5W8G9-F1
#
_cell.length_a   1.000
_cell.length_b   1.000
_cell.length_c   1.000
_cell.angle_alpha   90.00
_cell.angle_beta   90.00
_cell.angle_gamma   90.00
#
_symmetry.space_group_name_H-M   'P 1'
#
loop_
_entity.id
_entity.type
_entity.pdbx_description
1 polymer ?
#
loop_
_entity_poly.entity_id
_entity_poly.type
_entity_poly.pdbx_seq_one_letter_code
_entity_poly.pdbx_strand_id
1 'polypeptide(L)' 'MPAKWTADLLGEMHLAGVTAKQLAAEVGWNPKYLSVVLNGHKEPKGAEQKLNEALERLKSK' A
#
# COMPACT_ATOMS: atom_id res chain seq x y z
N MET A 1 16.83 -2.56 2.88
CA MET A 1 16.26 -1.48 2.05
C MET A 1 14.84 -1.89 1.68
N PRO A 2 13.84 -1.00 1.74
CA PRO A 2 12.48 -1.34 1.34
C PRO A 2 12.45 -1.83 -0.11
N ALA A 3 11.57 -2.79 -0.39
CA ALA A 3 11.44 -3.39 -1.71
C ALA A 3 11.04 -2.32 -2.74
N LYS A 4 11.52 -2.44 -3.98
CA LYS A 4 11.29 -1.42 -5.02
C LYS A 4 9.81 -1.08 -5.18
N TRP A 5 8.94 -2.10 -5.16
CA TRP A 5 7.50 -1.95 -5.33
C TRP A 5 6.84 -1.05 -4.28
N THR A 6 7.38 -0.92 -3.05
CA THR A 6 6.79 -0.02 -2.05
C THR A 6 6.97 1.44 -2.44
N ALA A 7 8.08 1.78 -3.10
CA ALA A 7 8.32 3.13 -3.61
C ALA A 7 7.40 3.43 -4.80
N ASP A 8 7.24 2.48 -5.72
CA ASP A 8 6.32 2.60 -6.86
C ASP A 8 4.86 2.78 -6.38
N LEU A 9 4.40 1.96 -5.43
CA LEU A 9 3.07 2.07 -4.82
C LEU A 9 2.86 3.43 -4.15
N LEU A 10 3.83 3.91 -3.37
CA LEU A 10 3.75 5.23 -2.71
C LEU A 10 3.70 6.37 -3.72
N GLY A 11 4.42 6.26 -4.84
CA GLY A 11 4.35 7.22 -5.95
C GLY A 11 2.96 7.26 -6.56
N GLU A 12 2.38 6.10 -6.88
CA GLU A 12 1.02 6.01 -7.41
C GLU A 12 -0.04 6.51 -6.43
N MET A 13 0.09 6.18 -5.15
CA MET A 13 -0.78 6.72 -4.09
C MET A 13 -0.75 8.24 -4.06
N HIS A 14 0.43 8.84 -4.18
CA HIS A 14 0.59 10.30 -4.19
C HIS A 14 -0.11 10.93 -5.41
N LEU A 15 0.07 10.34 -6.60
CA LEU A 15 -0.59 10.81 -7.83
C LEU A 15 -2.12 10.68 -7.76
N ALA A 16 -2.63 9.61 -7.14
CA ALA A 16 -4.06 9.36 -6.99
C ALA A 16 -4.69 10.11 -5.80
N GLY A 17 -3.90 10.81 -4.98
CA GLY A 17 -4.39 11.42 -3.73
C GLY A 17 -4.87 10.41 -2.68
N VAL A 18 -4.43 9.15 -2.79
CA VAL A 18 -4.83 8.07 -1.88
C VAL A 18 -3.93 8.08 -0.66
N THR A 19 -4.54 8.17 0.52
CA THR A 19 -3.80 8.13 1.79
C THR A 19 -3.53 6.70 2.25
N ALA A 20 -2.46 6.51 3.04
CA ALA A 20 -2.17 5.21 3.67
C ALA A 20 -3.33 4.73 4.58
N LYS A 21 -4.12 5.64 5.16
CA LYS A 21 -5.31 5.28 5.94
C LYS A 21 -6.40 4.67 5.06
N GLN A 22 -6.65 5.25 3.88
CA GLN A 22 -7.62 4.72 2.91
C GLN A 22 -7.16 3.36 2.38
N LEU A 23 -5.89 3.24 2.00
CA LEU A 23 -5.36 1.97 1.52
C LEU A 23 -5.45 0.89 2.61
N ALA A 24 -5.06 1.20 3.85
CA ALA A 24 -5.18 0.28 4.98
C ALA A 24 -6.63 -0.16 5.22
N ALA A 25 -7.59 0.77 5.17
CA ALA A 25 -9.00 0.45 5.28
C ALA A 25 -9.49 -0.48 4.15
N GLU A 26 -9.07 -0.21 2.91
CA GLU A 26 -9.48 -1.01 1.74
C GLU A 26 -8.93 -2.44 1.78
N VAL A 27 -7.70 -2.66 2.29
CA VAL A 27 -7.15 -4.02 2.46
C VAL A 27 -7.51 -4.69 3.80
N GLY A 28 -8.23 -3.98 4.68
CA GLY A 28 -8.58 -4.45 6.03
C GLY A 28 -7.37 -4.57 6.95
N TRP A 29 -6.33 -3.76 6.76
CA TRP A 29 -5.11 -3.78 7.57
C TRP A 29 -5.12 -2.67 8.61
N ASN A 30 -4.38 -2.91 9.71
CA ASN A 30 -4.09 -1.85 10.65
C ASN A 30 -3.15 -0.80 9.98
N PRO A 31 -3.41 0.51 10.09
CA PRO A 31 -2.55 1.54 9.50
C PRO A 31 -1.09 1.47 9.96
N LYS A 32 -0.84 1.09 11.22
CA LYS A 32 0.53 0.88 11.73
C LYS A 32 1.17 -0.33 11.07
N TYR A 33 0.41 -1.40 10.84
CA TYR A 33 0.91 -2.59 10.14
C TYR A 33 1.26 -2.28 8.68
N LEU A 34 0.41 -1.54 7.97
CA LEU A 34 0.70 -1.08 6.62
C LEU A 34 2.00 -0.26 6.59
N SER A 35 2.18 0.67 7.53
CA SER A 35 3.42 1.46 7.63
C SER A 35 4.66 0.57 7.81
N VAL A 36 4.60 -0.46 8.66
CA VAL A 36 5.71 -1.42 8.85
C VAL A 36 6.03 -2.17 7.55
N VAL A 37 5.02 -2.54 6.76
CA VAL A 37 5.20 -3.20 5.46
C VAL A 37 5.81 -2.25 4.42
N LEU A 38 5.30 -1.02 4.31
CA LEU A 38 5.79 -0.02 3.35
C LEU A 38 7.21 0.44 3.65
N ASN A 39 7.62 0.43 4.92
CA ASN A 39 9.00 0.70 5.32
C ASN A 39 9.94 -0.53 5.15
N GLY A 40 9.42 -1.65 4.65
CA GLY A 40 10.21 -2.87 4.43
C GLY A 40 10.62 -3.60 5.72
N HIS A 41 9.99 -3.30 6.85
CA HIS A 41 10.25 -4.02 8.11
C HIS A 41 9.51 -5.36 8.16
N LYS A 42 8.49 -5.56 7.31
CA LYS A 42 7.79 -6.83 7.12
C LYS A 42 7.44 -7.02 5.64
N GLU A 43 7.60 -8.25 5.16
CA GLU A 43 7.27 -8.64 3.79
C GLU A 43 6.28 -9.82 3.82
N PRO A 44 4.98 -9.57 4.08
CA PRO A 44 3.99 -10.63 4.01
C PRO A 44 3.87 -11.13 2.57
N LYS A 45 3.65 -12.44 2.40
CA LYS A 45 3.47 -13.05 1.07
C LYS A 45 2.28 -12.40 0.36
N GLY A 46 2.49 -11.95 -0.88
CA GLY A 46 1.46 -11.31 -1.70
C GLY A 46 1.11 -9.86 -1.30
N ALA A 47 1.92 -9.20 -0.47
CA ALA A 47 1.70 -7.81 -0.06
C ALA A 47 1.60 -6.86 -1.25
N GLU A 48 2.54 -6.98 -2.19
CA GLU A 48 2.62 -6.16 -3.40
C GLU A 48 1.32 -6.25 -4.21
N GLN A 49 0.90 -7.46 -4.55
CA GLN A 49 -0.31 -7.68 -5.34
C GLN A 49 -1.55 -7.16 -4.61
N LYS A 50 -1.70 -7.52 -3.33
CA LYS A 50 -2.87 -7.12 -2.52
C LYS A 50 -3.00 -5.60 -2.39
N LEU A 51 -1.88 -4.88 -2.22
CA LEU A 51 -1.88 -3.43 -2.07
C LEU A 51 -2.07 -2.72 -3.41
N ASN A 52 -1.49 -3.21 -4.49
CA ASN A 52 -1.73 -2.68 -5.83
C ASN A 52 -3.19 -2.85 -6.25
N GLU A 53 -3.77 -4.04 -6.08
CA GLU A 53 -5.19 -4.27 -6.38
C GLU A 53 -6.13 -3.37 -5.57
N ALA A 54 -5.80 -3.10 -4.30
CA ALA A 54 -6.56 -2.17 -3.48
C ALA A 54 -6.39 -0.72 -3.92
N LEU A 55 -5.18 -0.33 -4.34
CA LEU A 55 -4.95 0.99 -4.89
C LEU A 55 -5.72 1.20 -6.20
N GLU A 56 -5.75 0.21 -7.10
CA GLU A 56 -6.55 0.27 -8.33
C GLU A 56 -8.05 0.43 -8.04
N ARG A 57 -8.58 -0.31 -7.06
CA ARG A 57 -9.97 -0.13 -6.60
C ARG A 57 -10.25 1.27 -6.08
N LEU A 58 -9.30 1.88 -5.37
CA LEU A 58 -9.42 3.25 -4.86
C LEU A 58 -9.29 4.30 -5.97
N LYS A 59 -8.46 4.05 -6.99
CA LYS A 59 -8.31 4.91 -8.17
C LYS A 59 -9.55 4.92 -9.07
N SER A 60 -10.30 3.81 -9.09
CA SER A 60 -11.51 3.64 -9.93
C SER A 60 -12.81 4.11 -9.24
N LYS A 61 -12.75 4.59 -8.00
CA LYS A 61 -13.88 5.21 -7.30
C LYS A 61 -13.92 6.71 -7.56
#